data_AF-A0A7S6N199-F1
#
_entry.id   AF-A0A7S6N199-F1
#
_cell.length_a   1.000
_cell.length_b   1.000
_cell.length_c   1.000
_cell.angle_alpha   90.00
_cell.angle_beta   90.00
_cell.angle_gamma   90.00
#
_symmetry.space_group_name_H-M   'P 1'
#
loop_
_entity.id
_entity.type
_entity.pdbx_description
1 polymer ?
#
loop_
_entity_poly.entity_id
_entity_poly.type
_entity_poly.pdbx_seq_one_letter_code
_entity_poly.pdbx_strand_id
1 'polypeptide(L)'
;MTIVNNLRHKRTDIFRIASLAYQTVSPKIYHVSEQDKVAELSIGGLRSGADDIASINGLKYYVVGDGIFTKSDIFNQKESWIKFPTGSIARYYSESVDAQDFNDVVVSGSFTEIVHFNGLKWKNFIDEMGFQNGSFYKCKIYKNTIVAVGYNNRKAYIAIGRR
;
A
#
# COMPACT_ATOMS: atom_id res chain seq x y z
N MET A 1 10.61 0.74 -1.22
CA MET A 1 11.08 2.07 -0.77
C MET A 1 10.16 3.07 -1.43
N THR A 2 9.64 4.02 -0.67
CA THR A 2 8.67 5.02 -1.13
C THR A 2 9.22 6.39 -0.84
N ILE A 3 9.23 7.26 -1.85
CA ILE A 3 9.68 8.65 -1.74
C ILE A 3 8.43 9.53 -1.71
N VAL A 4 8.35 10.45 -0.75
CA VAL A 4 7.19 11.30 -0.51
C VAL A 4 7.62 12.75 -0.45
N ASN A 5 7.02 13.58 -1.31
CA ASN A 5 7.10 15.04 -1.17
C ASN A 5 6.10 15.46 -0.09
N ASN A 6 6.59 15.69 1.13
CA ASN A 6 5.75 15.97 2.28
C ASN A 6 5.40 17.46 2.34
N LEU A 7 4.16 17.80 1.98
CA LEU A 7 3.69 19.19 1.98
C LEU A 7 3.48 19.74 3.40
N ARG A 8 3.14 18.88 4.37
CA ARG A 8 2.93 19.29 5.77
C ARG A 8 4.24 19.77 6.40
N HIS A 9 5.33 19.05 6.14
CA HIS A 9 6.65 19.37 6.70
C HIS A 9 7.59 20.07 5.71
N LYS A 10 7.13 20.33 4.48
CA LYS A 10 7.87 21.00 3.40
C LYS A 10 9.25 20.37 3.13
N ARG A 11 9.30 19.04 3.04
CA ARG A 11 10.54 18.27 2.84
C ARG A 11 10.30 16.99 2.03
N THR A 12 11.37 16.35 1.58
CA THR A 12 11.27 15.00 1.00
C THR A 12 11.54 13.95 2.08
N ASP A 13 10.64 12.96 2.19
CA ASP A 13 10.77 11.84 3.12
C ASP A 13 10.88 10.53 2.35
N ILE A 14 11.76 9.64 2.80
CA ILE A 14 11.86 8.27 2.27
C ILE A 14 11.38 7.31 3.33
N PHE A 15 10.51 6.38 2.94
CA PHE A 15 9.97 5.34 3.82
C PHE A 15 10.30 3.95 3.31
N ARG A 16 10.52 3.04 4.26
CA ARG A 16 10.66 1.60 3.99
C ARG A 16 9.98 0.79 5.08
N ILE A 17 9.23 -0.22 4.67
CA ILE A 17 8.73 -1.25 5.57
C ILE A 17 9.70 -2.43 5.58
N ALA A 18 9.95 -2.95 6.78
CA ALA A 18 10.56 -4.25 6.99
C ALA A 18 9.56 -5.13 7.74
N SER A 19 9.18 -6.25 7.14
CA SER A 19 8.25 -7.20 7.74
C SER A 19 8.56 -8.60 7.22
N LEU A 20 8.03 -9.60 7.91
CA LEU A 20 7.96 -10.96 7.44
C LEU A 20 6.51 -11.22 7.03
N ALA A 21 6.27 -11.32 5.73
CA ALA A 21 4.95 -11.65 5.19
C ALA A 21 4.44 -12.96 5.83
N TYR A 22 3.13 -13.00 6.10
CA TYR A 22 2.45 -14.16 6.70
C TYR A 22 2.93 -14.59 8.10
N GLN A 23 3.69 -13.75 8.80
CA GLN A 23 4.09 -13.99 10.19
C GLN A 23 3.42 -13.01 11.17
N THR A 24 3.31 -13.41 12.42
CA THR A 24 2.79 -12.58 13.53
C THR A 24 3.81 -11.57 14.07
N VAL A 25 4.97 -11.44 13.40
CA VAL A 25 5.98 -10.45 13.76
C VAL A 25 5.50 -9.08 13.32
N SER A 26 5.44 -8.14 14.26
CA SER A 26 5.03 -6.77 13.98
C SER A 26 5.97 -6.14 12.94
N PRO A 27 5.44 -5.46 11.91
CA PRO A 27 6.26 -4.79 10.92
C PRO A 27 7.02 -3.63 11.55
N LYS A 28 8.07 -3.18 10.89
CA LYS A 28 8.76 -1.93 11.22
C LYS A 28 8.65 -0.96 10.06
N ILE A 29 8.46 0.32 10.39
CA ILE A 29 8.48 1.41 9.42
C ILE A 29 9.72 2.25 9.70
N TYR A 30 10.60 2.36 8.72
CA TYR A 30 11.76 3.22 8.76
C TYR A 30 11.51 4.47 7.92
N HIS A 31 11.92 5.60 8.48
CA HIS A 31 12.01 6.90 7.82
C HIS A 31 13.47 7.27 7.66
N VAL A 32 13.85 7.71 6.46
CA VAL A 32 15.16 8.31 6.19
C VAL A 32 14.94 9.79 5.95
N SER A 33 15.56 10.63 6.79
CA SER A 33 15.51 12.09 6.63
C SER A 33 16.48 12.58 5.56
N GLU A 34 16.38 13.86 5.18
CA GLU A 34 17.27 14.51 4.21
C GLU A 34 18.76 14.54 4.64
N GLN A 35 19.07 14.22 5.90
CA GLN A 35 20.43 14.13 6.44
C GLN A 35 20.91 12.68 6.58
N ASP A 36 20.29 11.75 5.84
CA ASP A 36 20.57 10.30 5.86
C ASP A 36 20.42 9.65 7.25
N LYS A 37 19.68 10.30 8.16
CA LYS A 37 19.36 9.73 9.46
C LYS A 37 18.16 8.80 9.33
N VAL A 38 18.34 7.57 9.80
CA VAL A 38 17.28 6.56 9.84
C VAL A 38 16.60 6.59 11.21
N ALA A 39 15.28 6.69 11.23
CA ALA A 39 14.45 6.58 12.43
C ALA A 39 13.37 5.50 12.25
N GLU A 40 13.12 4.72 13.31
CA GLU A 40 11.95 3.83 13.37
C GLU A 40 10.72 4.64 13.78
N LEU A 41 9.60 4.47 13.06
CA LEU A 41 8.33 5.15 13.33
C LEU A 41 7.37 4.26 14.13
N SER A 42 6.42 4.91 14.81
CA SER A 42 5.40 4.18 15.58
C SER A 42 4.51 3.34 14.67
N ILE A 43 4.33 2.08 15.09
CA ILE A 43 3.50 1.07 14.41
C ILE A 43 2.17 0.82 15.14
N GLY A 44 1.80 1.65 16.12
CA GLY A 44 0.57 1.45 16.90
C GLY A 44 -0.64 1.23 16.00
N GLY A 45 -1.35 0.10 16.19
CA GLY A 45 -2.46 -0.32 15.33
C GLY A 45 -2.11 -1.33 14.22
N LEU A 46 -0.84 -1.41 13.79
CA LEU A 46 -0.35 -2.45 12.89
C LEU A 46 0.01 -3.71 13.70
N ARG A 47 -0.85 -4.74 13.64
CA ARG A 47 -0.70 -5.98 14.44
C ARG A 47 -0.22 -7.19 13.63
N SER A 48 -0.07 -7.04 12.32
CA SER A 48 0.25 -8.12 11.38
C SER A 48 1.14 -7.60 10.26
N GLY A 49 1.64 -8.52 9.43
CA GLY A 49 2.61 -8.22 8.38
C GLY A 49 2.19 -7.07 7.46
N ALA A 50 3.16 -6.26 7.05
CA ALA A 50 3.01 -5.13 6.14
C ALA A 50 4.12 -5.14 5.09
N ASP A 51 3.79 -4.81 3.85
CA ASP A 51 4.70 -4.96 2.71
C ASP A 51 5.01 -3.64 2.01
N ASP A 52 4.03 -2.75 1.88
CA ASP A 52 4.21 -1.51 1.13
C ASP A 52 3.50 -0.31 1.77
N ILE A 53 4.03 0.87 1.45
CA ILE A 53 3.54 2.16 1.96
C ILE A 53 3.41 3.15 0.82
N ALA A 54 2.28 3.87 0.80
CA ALA A 54 2.06 5.00 -0.08
C ALA A 54 1.65 6.23 0.74
N SER A 55 1.87 7.41 0.17
CA SER A 55 1.40 8.66 0.76
C SER A 55 0.84 9.58 -0.29
N ILE A 56 -0.19 10.33 0.09
CA ILE A 56 -0.68 11.48 -0.67
C ILE A 56 -0.01 12.70 -0.07
N ASN A 57 1.14 13.09 -0.64
CA ASN A 57 1.86 14.33 -0.33
C ASN A 57 2.17 14.54 1.17
N GLY A 58 2.34 13.46 1.94
CA GLY A 58 2.56 13.52 3.39
C GLY A 58 1.33 13.91 4.22
N LEU A 59 0.15 14.05 3.60
CA LEU A 59 -1.11 14.42 4.25
C LEU A 59 -1.93 13.20 4.68
N LYS A 60 -1.69 12.07 4.02
CA LYS A 60 -2.31 10.78 4.33
C LYS A 60 -1.38 9.67 3.91
N TYR A 61 -1.38 8.58 4.67
CA TYR A 61 -0.52 7.42 4.48
C TYR A 61 -1.37 6.16 4.44
N TYR A 62 -0.98 5.25 3.56
CA TYR A 62 -1.55 3.93 3.45
C TYR A 62 -0.46 2.89 3.66
N VAL A 63 -0.73 1.89 4.46
CA VAL A 63 0.11 0.70 4.62
C VAL A 63 -0.72 -0.51 4.24
N VAL A 64 -0.12 -1.43 3.49
CA VAL A 64 -0.76 -2.68 3.07
C VAL A 64 0.04 -3.90 3.49
N GLY A 65 -0.63 -5.05 3.51
CA GLY A 65 -0.12 -6.36 3.92
C GLY A 65 -1.30 -7.25 4.25
N ASP A 66 -1.48 -7.60 5.52
CA ASP A 66 -2.65 -8.32 6.04
C ASP A 66 -3.94 -7.44 6.12
N GLY A 67 -4.07 -6.49 5.21
CA GLY A 67 -5.15 -5.52 5.13
C GLY A 67 -4.66 -4.15 4.69
N ILE A 68 -5.58 -3.20 4.64
CA ILE A 68 -5.29 -1.82 4.28
C ILE A 68 -5.42 -0.99 5.54
N PHE A 69 -4.39 -0.21 5.86
CA PHE A 69 -4.33 0.66 7.03
C PHE A 69 -4.12 2.10 6.58
N THR A 70 -4.71 3.05 7.30
CA THR A 70 -4.54 4.48 7.03
C THR A 70 -4.11 5.25 8.27
N LYS A 71 -3.35 6.32 8.04
CA LYS A 71 -2.96 7.30 9.06
C LYS A 71 -2.83 8.69 8.43
N SER A 72 -3.18 9.74 9.15
CA SER A 72 -3.09 11.11 8.64
C SER A 72 -1.72 11.75 8.87
N ASP A 73 -1.09 11.46 10.01
CA ASP A 73 0.27 11.91 10.32
C ASP A 73 1.15 10.74 10.78
N ILE A 74 2.05 10.29 9.90
CA ILE A 74 2.92 9.16 10.22
C ILE A 74 3.89 9.46 11.38
N PHE A 75 4.22 10.72 11.63
CA PHE A 75 5.14 11.16 12.70
C PHE A 75 4.44 11.35 14.05
N ASN A 76 3.11 11.43 14.09
CA ASN A 76 2.36 11.54 15.33
C ASN A 76 2.32 10.19 16.07
N GLN A 77 3.07 10.07 17.17
CA GLN A 77 3.16 8.84 17.95
C GLN A 77 1.86 8.46 18.68
N LYS A 78 0.96 9.43 18.93
CA LYS A 78 -0.32 9.20 19.61
C LYS A 78 -1.41 8.69 18.67
N GLU A 79 -1.30 8.99 17.38
CA GLU A 79 -2.23 8.50 16.37
C GLU A 79 -1.91 7.04 16.04
N SER A 80 -2.92 6.18 16.08
CA SER A 80 -2.80 4.77 15.66
C SER A 80 -3.18 4.60 14.20
N TRP A 81 -2.61 3.60 13.55
CA TRP A 81 -3.07 3.12 12.26
C TRP A 81 -4.48 2.54 12.36
N ILE A 82 -5.35 2.95 11.44
CA ILE A 82 -6.74 2.49 11.38
C ILE A 82 -6.86 1.47 10.24
N LYS A 83 -7.26 0.24 10.57
CA LYS A 83 -7.51 -0.82 9.59
C LYS A 83 -8.87 -0.61 8.94
N PHE A 84 -8.93 -0.67 7.61
CA PHE A 84 -10.20 -0.79 6.90
C PHE A 84 -10.87 -2.16 7.18
N PRO A 85 -12.21 -2.30 7.09
CA PRO A 85 -12.87 -3.56 7.40
C PRO A 85 -12.39 -4.72 6.52
N THR A 86 -11.85 -5.77 7.16
CA THR A 86 -11.30 -6.96 6.50
C THR A 86 -12.34 -7.66 5.62
N GLY A 87 -11.94 -8.17 4.45
CA GLY A 87 -12.79 -8.98 3.57
C GLY A 87 -13.84 -8.20 2.78
N SER A 88 -14.07 -6.92 3.10
CA SER A 88 -15.01 -6.06 2.37
C SER A 88 -14.38 -5.31 1.19
N ILE A 89 -13.06 -5.10 1.23
CA ILE A 89 -12.31 -4.34 0.23
C ILE A 89 -11.30 -5.26 -0.47
N ALA A 90 -10.20 -5.56 0.22
CA ALA A 90 -9.24 -6.59 -0.16
C ALA A 90 -9.59 -7.87 0.60
N ARG A 91 -9.68 -8.98 -0.12
CA ARG A 91 -9.98 -10.30 0.41
C ARG A 91 -8.70 -11.05 0.80
N TYR A 92 -7.57 -10.70 0.18
CA TYR A 92 -6.31 -11.41 0.33
C TYR A 92 -5.18 -10.47 0.76
N TYR A 93 -4.00 -11.09 0.97
CA TYR A 93 -2.79 -10.37 1.34
C TYR A 93 -2.40 -9.37 0.24
N SER A 94 -2.20 -8.13 0.64
CA SER A 94 -1.91 -7.00 -0.24
C SER A 94 -0.41 -6.70 -0.24
N GLU A 95 0.23 -6.78 -1.40
CA GLU A 95 1.69 -6.68 -1.52
C GLU A 95 2.14 -5.27 -1.95
N SER A 96 1.27 -4.51 -2.61
CA SER A 96 1.61 -3.18 -3.11
C SER A 96 0.45 -2.21 -2.98
N VAL A 97 0.79 -0.95 -2.72
CA VAL A 97 -0.15 0.17 -2.73
C VAL A 97 0.45 1.36 -3.45
N ASP A 98 -0.39 2.08 -4.18
CA ASP A 98 -0.03 3.36 -4.77
C ASP A 98 -1.23 4.31 -4.69
N ALA A 99 -0.95 5.60 -4.55
CA ALA A 99 -1.98 6.63 -4.45
C ALA A 99 -1.55 7.85 -5.25
N GLN A 100 -2.44 8.34 -6.12
CA GLN A 100 -2.21 9.61 -6.82
C GLN A 100 -2.99 10.78 -6.19
N ASP A 101 -4.08 10.49 -5.48
CA ASP A 101 -4.91 11.49 -4.80
C ASP A 101 -5.70 10.84 -3.63
N PHE A 102 -6.35 11.64 -2.79
CA PHE A 102 -7.20 11.21 -1.67
C PHE A 102 -8.31 10.25 -2.08
N ASN A 103 -8.82 10.45 -3.28
CA ASN A 103 -9.90 9.67 -3.86
C ASN A 103 -9.38 8.68 -4.90
N ASP A 104 -8.08 8.39 -4.89
CA ASP A 104 -7.49 7.64 -5.97
C ASP A 104 -6.31 6.78 -5.51
N VAL A 105 -6.66 5.59 -5.04
CA VAL A 105 -5.75 4.63 -4.41
C VAL A 105 -5.95 3.26 -5.02
N VAL A 106 -4.85 2.60 -5.38
CA VAL A 106 -4.86 1.22 -5.87
C VAL A 106 -4.06 0.34 -4.93
N VAL A 107 -4.55 -0.87 -4.71
CA VAL A 107 -3.87 -1.92 -3.97
C VAL A 107 -3.86 -3.18 -4.83
N SER A 108 -2.75 -3.91 -4.82
CA SER A 108 -2.62 -5.20 -5.50
C SER A 108 -1.96 -6.23 -4.60
N GLY A 109 -2.20 -7.51 -4.87
CA GLY A 109 -1.53 -8.58 -4.14
C GLY A 109 -1.93 -9.98 -4.58
N SER A 110 -2.05 -10.86 -3.58
CA SER A 110 -2.27 -12.29 -3.74
C SER A 110 -3.54 -12.61 -4.51
N PHE A 111 -3.55 -13.77 -5.15
CA PHE A 111 -4.64 -14.26 -6.02
C PHE A 111 -5.00 -13.28 -7.13
N THR A 112 -4.01 -12.52 -7.60
CA THR A 112 -4.15 -11.48 -8.63
C THR A 112 -5.14 -10.38 -8.26
N GLU A 113 -5.45 -10.22 -6.98
CA GLU A 113 -6.39 -9.21 -6.52
C GLU A 113 -5.86 -7.81 -6.83
N ILE A 114 -6.72 -6.99 -7.45
CA ILE A 114 -6.53 -5.54 -7.59
C ILE A 114 -7.79 -4.89 -7.05
N VAL A 115 -7.63 -3.92 -6.16
CA VAL A 115 -8.72 -3.09 -5.66
C VAL A 115 -8.40 -1.62 -5.88
N HIS A 116 -9.42 -0.84 -6.23
CA HIS A 116 -9.28 0.58 -6.50
C HIS A 116 -10.31 1.39 -5.73
N PHE A 117 -9.86 2.43 -5.04
CA PHE A 117 -10.68 3.42 -4.38
C PHE A 117 -10.83 4.65 -5.28
N ASN A 118 -12.08 5.05 -5.54
CA ASN A 118 -12.40 6.20 -6.38
C ASN A 118 -12.93 7.42 -5.60
N GLY A 119 -12.75 7.45 -4.28
CA GLY A 119 -13.27 8.51 -3.40
C GLY A 119 -14.63 8.23 -2.78
N LEU A 120 -15.40 7.32 -3.38
CA LEU A 120 -16.70 6.92 -2.86
C LEU A 120 -16.71 5.48 -2.38
N LYS A 121 -16.16 4.57 -3.18
CA LYS A 121 -16.16 3.15 -2.89
C LYS A 121 -14.91 2.47 -3.40
N TRP A 122 -14.61 1.33 -2.79
CA TRP A 122 -13.64 0.39 -3.32
C TRP A 122 -14.32 -0.52 -4.34
N LYS A 123 -13.67 -0.75 -5.48
CA LYS A 123 -14.03 -1.79 -6.44
C LYS A 123 -12.94 -2.85 -6.42
N ASN A 124 -13.35 -4.11 -6.34
CA ASN A 124 -12.47 -5.27 -6.47
C ASN A 124 -12.60 -5.83 -7.88
N PHE A 125 -11.46 -6.08 -8.52
CA PHE A 125 -11.37 -6.54 -9.92
C PHE A 125 -10.95 -8.01 -10.04
N ILE A 126 -10.91 -8.78 -8.94
CA ILE A 126 -10.44 -10.17 -8.97
C ILE A 126 -11.20 -11.04 -9.98
N ASP A 127 -12.51 -10.82 -10.13
CA ASP A 127 -13.36 -11.57 -11.07
C ASP A 127 -13.09 -11.18 -12.55
N GLU A 128 -12.39 -10.07 -12.79
CA GLU A 128 -12.02 -9.58 -14.12
C GLU A 128 -10.63 -10.07 -14.58
N MET A 129 -9.81 -10.66 -13.70
CA MET A 129 -8.41 -11.02 -14.00
C MET A 129 -8.24 -12.32 -14.81
N GLY A 130 -9.26 -13.18 -14.84
CA GLY A 130 -9.27 -14.42 -15.64
C GLY A 130 -8.37 -15.56 -15.12
N PHE A 131 -7.64 -15.37 -14.02
CA PHE A 131 -6.89 -16.42 -13.30
C PHE A 131 -6.66 -15.99 -11.85
N GLN A 132 -6.39 -16.94 -10.95
CA GLN A 132 -6.21 -16.65 -9.51
C GLN A 132 -4.96 -17.29 -8.89
N ASN A 133 -4.17 -18.07 -9.65
CA ASN A 133 -2.97 -18.76 -9.12
C ASN A 133 -1.69 -17.90 -9.20
N GLY A 134 -1.83 -16.61 -8.93
CA GLY A 134 -0.76 -15.63 -9.11
C GLY A 134 -0.79 -14.51 -8.06
N SER A 135 0.16 -13.60 -8.15
CA SER A 135 0.20 -12.41 -7.31
C SER A 135 0.72 -11.18 -8.06
N PHE A 136 0.18 -10.02 -7.72
CA PHE A 136 0.66 -8.72 -8.18
C PHE A 136 1.48 -8.02 -7.09
N TYR A 137 2.80 -8.24 -7.13
CA TYR A 137 3.74 -7.72 -6.13
C TYR A 137 4.08 -6.23 -6.30
N LYS A 138 3.68 -5.60 -7.41
CA LYS A 138 3.79 -4.15 -7.55
C LYS A 138 2.67 -3.57 -8.39
N CYS A 139 2.11 -2.46 -7.95
CA CYS A 139 1.19 -1.65 -8.72
C CYS A 139 1.62 -0.17 -8.75
N LYS A 140 1.16 0.52 -9.80
CA LYS A 140 1.27 1.96 -9.98
C LYS A 140 0.01 2.53 -10.59
N ILE A 141 -0.36 3.74 -10.16
CA ILE A 141 -1.43 4.52 -10.74
C ILE A 141 -0.92 5.86 -11.22
N TYR A 142 -1.30 6.23 -12.44
CA TYR A 142 -0.99 7.53 -13.00
C TYR A 142 -2.10 7.98 -13.94
N LYS A 143 -2.71 9.13 -13.62
CA LYS A 143 -3.85 9.68 -14.34
C LYS A 143 -4.98 8.65 -14.43
N ASN A 144 -5.32 8.21 -15.64
CA ASN A 144 -6.39 7.26 -15.88
C ASN A 144 -5.89 5.81 -16.05
N THR A 145 -4.61 5.53 -15.78
CA THR A 145 -4.00 4.22 -16.02
C THR A 145 -3.53 3.59 -14.72
N ILE A 146 -3.88 2.32 -14.53
CA ILE A 146 -3.36 1.46 -13.46
C ILE A 146 -2.53 0.36 -14.13
N VAL A 147 -1.33 0.13 -13.61
CA VAL A 147 -0.45 -0.97 -14.02
C VAL A 147 -0.13 -1.82 -12.80
N ALA A 148 -0.31 -3.13 -12.91
CA ALA A 148 0.12 -4.08 -11.90
C ALA A 148 1.01 -5.15 -12.55
N VAL A 149 2.15 -5.45 -11.92
CA VAL A 149 3.10 -6.46 -12.37
C VAL A 149 3.20 -7.57 -11.35
N GLY A 150 3.37 -8.79 -11.85
CA GLY A 150 3.17 -9.98 -11.05
C GLY A 150 3.63 -11.24 -11.74
N TYR A 151 3.18 -12.36 -11.22
CA TYR A 151 3.41 -13.67 -11.79
C TYR A 151 2.16 -14.55 -11.75
N ASN A 152 2.09 -15.50 -12.66
CA ASN A 152 1.19 -16.65 -12.64
C ASN A 152 2.06 -17.90 -12.80
N ASN A 153 2.21 -18.68 -11.73
CA ASN A 153 3.18 -19.76 -11.68
C ASN A 153 4.58 -19.30 -12.12
N ARG A 154 5.09 -19.82 -13.25
CA ARG A 154 6.42 -19.50 -13.80
C ARG A 154 6.41 -18.42 -14.88
N LYS A 155 5.29 -17.71 -15.06
CA LYS A 155 5.14 -16.67 -16.08
C LYS A 155 5.03 -15.31 -15.43
N ALA A 156 5.76 -14.33 -15.95
CA ALA A 156 5.53 -12.93 -15.61
C ALA A 156 4.18 -12.48 -16.19
N TYR A 157 3.48 -11.61 -15.47
CA TYR A 157 2.19 -11.08 -15.88
C TYR A 157 2.10 -9.58 -15.64
N ILE A 158 1.43 -8.87 -16.54
CA ILE A 158 1.17 -7.44 -16.42
C ILE A 158 -0.32 -7.23 -16.67
N ALA A 159 -1.01 -6.58 -15.74
CA ALA A 159 -2.35 -6.06 -15.95
C ALA A 159 -2.29 -4.55 -16.17
N ILE A 160 -2.98 -4.08 -17.19
CA ILE A 160 -3.12 -2.66 -17.50
C ILE A 160 -4.60 -2.33 -17.57
N GLY A 161 -5.08 -1.52 -16.63
CA GLY A 161 -6.44 -1.00 -16.61
C GLY A 161 -6.47 0.47 -17.00
N ARG A 162 -7.51 0.88 -17.71
CA ARG A 162 -7.81 2.29 -18.00
C ARG A 162 -9.24 2.60 -17.53
N ARG A 163 -9.44 3.82 -17.02
CA ARG A 163 -10.79 4.36 -16.78
C ARG A 163 -11.45 4.83 -18.05
#